data_AF-A0A815QH89-F1
#
_entry.id   AF-A0A815QH89-F1
#
_cell.length_a   1.000
_cell.length_b   1.000
_cell.length_c   1.000
_cell.angle_alpha   90.00
_cell.angle_beta   90.00
_cell.angle_gamma   90.00
#
_symmetry.space_group_name_H-M   'P 1'
#
loop_
_entity.id
_entity.type
_entity.pdbx_description
1 polymer ?
#
loop_
_entity_poly.entity_id
_entity_poly.type
_entity_poly.pdbx_seq_one_letter_code
_entity_poly.pdbx_strand_id
1 'polypeptide(L)'
;MTLSLLDEIKIEIRSLLISSKDGLTEDELCHDYSLFNSQRLLPYEIFGYSTITNFLNSLTDILYRSSDGYIYPIVDHTTEHIFKFVQQQRTKKKKINTKQTSFIYNQQENFSIYRHKQKRTVSFEQKHRTIDAIKPFSPKFERVNVTNELLQCLLMHFRQQQ
;
A
#
# COMPACT_ATOMS: atom_id res chain seq x y z
N MET A 1 25.88 -20.28 7.30
CA MET A 1 25.88 -20.77 5.90
C MET A 1 25.56 -19.58 5.00
N THR A 2 26.29 -19.40 3.90
CA THR A 2 25.99 -18.34 2.93
C THR A 2 24.75 -18.74 2.13
N LEU A 3 23.75 -17.87 2.05
CA LEU A 3 22.59 -18.06 1.18
C LEU A 3 23.03 -17.99 -0.29
N SER A 4 22.42 -18.81 -1.14
CA SER A 4 22.59 -18.63 -2.59
C SER A 4 21.78 -17.41 -3.05
N LEU A 5 22.16 -16.82 -4.18
CA LEU A 5 21.39 -15.71 -4.75
C LEU A 5 19.92 -16.07 -5.03
N LEU A 6 19.64 -17.33 -5.36
CA LEU A 6 18.26 -17.81 -5.53
C LEU A 6 17.51 -17.81 -4.20
N ASP A 7 18.15 -18.25 -3.12
CA ASP A 7 17.53 -18.28 -1.78
C ASP A 7 17.22 -16.87 -1.27
N GLU A 8 18.12 -15.92 -1.53
CA GLU A 8 17.88 -14.50 -1.23
C GLU A 8 16.62 -14.01 -1.95
N ILE A 9 16.53 -14.22 -3.26
CA ILE A 9 15.36 -13.80 -4.05
C ILE A 9 14.08 -14.49 -3.59
N LYS A 10 14.14 -15.78 -3.24
CA LYS A 10 12.99 -16.50 -2.67
C LYS A 10 12.51 -15.86 -1.37
N ILE A 11 13.43 -15.43 -0.50
CA ILE A 11 13.10 -14.74 0.76
C ILE A 11 12.45 -13.39 0.46
N GLU A 12 13.00 -12.62 -0.47
CA GLU A 12 12.47 -11.32 -0.88
C GLU A 12 11.06 -11.44 -1.45
N ILE A 13 10.85 -12.33 -2.43
CA ILE A 13 9.54 -12.60 -3.03
C ILE A 13 8.53 -13.02 -1.97
N ARG A 14 8.91 -13.97 -1.10
CA ARG A 14 8.02 -14.44 -0.02
C ARG A 14 7.64 -13.29 0.92
N SER A 15 8.59 -12.41 1.24
CA SER A 15 8.34 -11.24 2.10
C SER A 15 7.33 -10.27 1.48
N LEU A 16 7.46 -10.00 0.17
CA LEU A 16 6.49 -9.18 -0.57
C LEU A 16 5.11 -9.82 -0.57
N LEU A 17 5.03 -11.11 -0.89
CA LEU A 17 3.75 -11.84 -0.95
C LEU A 17 3.06 -11.94 0.42
N ILE A 18 3.78 -12.17 1.51
CA ILE A 18 3.21 -12.17 2.88
C ILE A 18 2.68 -10.79 3.26
N SER A 19 3.32 -9.72 2.79
CA SER A 19 2.90 -8.35 3.09
C SER A 19 1.65 -7.93 2.31
N SER A 20 1.30 -8.63 1.23
CA SER A 20 0.07 -8.40 0.46
C SER A 20 -1.07 -9.27 0.97
N LYS A 21 -2.15 -8.61 1.41
CA LYS A 21 -3.36 -9.28 1.88
C LYS A 21 -4.15 -9.98 0.77
N ASP A 22 -4.25 -9.33 -0.39
CA ASP A 22 -5.14 -9.74 -1.47
C ASP A 22 -4.39 -10.54 -2.56
N GLY A 23 -3.11 -10.83 -2.35
CA GLY A 23 -2.22 -11.41 -3.36
C GLY A 23 -1.63 -10.32 -4.27
N LEU A 24 -0.78 -10.71 -5.21
CA LEU A 24 -0.19 -9.81 -6.20
C LEU A 24 -0.32 -10.39 -7.60
N THR A 25 -0.62 -9.56 -8.58
CA THR A 25 -0.39 -9.92 -9.99
C THR A 25 1.10 -10.02 -10.28
N GLU A 26 1.46 -10.65 -11.40
CA GLU A 26 2.86 -10.75 -11.83
C GLU A 26 3.51 -9.37 -12.01
N ASP A 27 2.77 -8.41 -12.59
CA ASP A 27 3.24 -7.04 -12.79
C ASP A 27 3.42 -6.29 -11.46
N GLU A 28 2.47 -6.43 -10.53
CA GLU A 28 2.57 -5.84 -9.19
C GLU A 28 3.75 -6.42 -8.41
N LEU A 29 3.97 -7.73 -8.48
CA LEU A 29 5.11 -8.37 -7.83
C LEU A 29 6.44 -7.85 -8.40
N CYS A 30 6.56 -7.70 -9.72
CA CYS A 30 7.77 -7.17 -10.34
C CYS A 30 8.01 -5.71 -9.97
N HIS A 31 6.93 -4.92 -9.93
CA HIS A 31 6.98 -3.53 -9.52
C HIS A 31 7.44 -3.40 -8.06
N ASP A 32 6.80 -4.12 -7.15
CA ASP A 32 7.09 -4.10 -5.73
C ASP A 32 8.50 -4.63 -5.45
N TYR A 33 8.93 -5.67 -6.16
CA TYR A 33 10.31 -6.18 -6.09
C TYR A 33 11.33 -5.11 -6.47
N SER A 34 11.07 -4.37 -7.56
CA SER A 34 11.95 -3.29 -7.99
C SER A 34 11.99 -2.16 -6.96
N LEU A 35 10.84 -1.74 -6.44
CA LEU A 35 10.79 -0.73 -5.38
C LEU A 35 11.53 -1.18 -4.11
N PHE A 36 11.38 -2.44 -3.75
CA PHE A 36 11.99 -3.04 -2.58
C PHE A 36 13.52 -3.16 -2.71
N ASN A 37 14.03 -3.53 -3.90
CA ASN A 37 15.44 -3.75 -4.18
C ASN A 37 16.16 -2.56 -4.82
N SER A 38 15.85 -1.33 -4.39
CA SER A 38 16.50 -0.10 -4.91
C SER A 38 16.49 0.01 -6.44
N GLN A 39 15.32 -0.24 -7.03
CA GLN A 39 15.02 -0.14 -8.46
C GLN A 39 15.71 -1.23 -9.31
N ARG A 40 16.18 -2.31 -8.67
CA ARG A 40 16.71 -3.49 -9.37
C ARG A 40 15.58 -4.38 -9.90
N LEU A 41 15.67 -4.74 -11.18
CA LEU A 41 14.74 -5.70 -11.79
C LEU A 41 14.93 -7.11 -11.23
N LEU A 42 13.84 -7.88 -11.19
CA LEU A 42 13.87 -9.29 -10.82
C LEU A 42 14.78 -10.06 -11.80
N PRO A 43 15.89 -10.68 -11.33
CA PRO A 43 16.88 -11.24 -12.23
C PRO A 43 16.49 -12.69 -12.59
N TYR A 44 15.49 -12.88 -13.43
CA TYR A 44 15.05 -14.22 -13.84
C TYR A 44 15.96 -14.86 -14.92
N GLU A 45 16.57 -14.03 -15.78
CA GLU A 45 17.42 -14.48 -16.89
C GLU A 45 18.68 -15.19 -16.41
N ILE A 46 19.27 -14.75 -15.29
CA ILE A 46 20.48 -15.37 -14.72
C ILE A 46 20.25 -16.79 -14.22
N PHE A 47 18.99 -17.17 -13.99
CA PHE A 47 18.59 -18.53 -13.61
C PHE A 47 18.17 -19.38 -14.83
N GLY A 48 18.32 -18.86 -16.05
CA GLY A 48 18.04 -19.58 -17.29
C GLY A 48 16.58 -19.53 -17.76
N TYR A 49 15.77 -18.62 -17.20
CA TYR A 49 14.37 -18.46 -17.61
C TYR A 49 14.23 -17.39 -18.70
N SER A 50 13.40 -17.67 -19.70
CA SER A 50 13.08 -16.76 -20.79
C SER A 50 12.02 -15.72 -20.45
N THR A 51 11.19 -15.98 -19.43
CA THR A 51 10.14 -15.08 -18.97
C THR A 51 10.04 -15.11 -17.45
N ILE A 52 9.56 -14.01 -16.87
CA ILE A 52 9.25 -13.89 -15.45
C ILE A 52 8.21 -14.94 -15.05
N THR A 53 7.17 -15.11 -15.86
CA THR A 53 6.14 -16.13 -15.65
C THR A 53 6.75 -17.52 -15.45
N ASN A 54 7.68 -17.93 -16.31
CA ASN A 54 8.34 -19.24 -16.21
C ASN A 54 9.19 -19.34 -14.94
N PHE A 55 9.89 -18.27 -14.58
CA PHE A 55 10.66 -18.22 -13.33
C PHE A 55 9.75 -18.36 -12.12
N LEU A 56 8.70 -17.55 -12.00
CA LEU A 56 7.77 -17.61 -10.88
C LEU A 56 7.08 -18.98 -10.78
N ASN A 57 6.70 -19.58 -11.92
CA ASN A 57 6.12 -20.92 -11.96
C ASN A 57 7.10 -22.01 -11.51
N SER A 58 8.41 -21.77 -11.54
CA SER A 58 9.40 -22.70 -10.99
C SER A 58 9.48 -22.67 -9.46
N LEU A 59 9.07 -21.56 -8.83
CA LEU A 59 9.17 -21.32 -7.38
C LEU A 59 7.98 -21.92 -6.60
N THR A 60 7.57 -23.14 -6.95
CA THR A 60 6.40 -23.83 -6.38
C THR A 60 6.52 -24.14 -4.88
N ASP A 61 7.71 -23.99 -4.30
CA ASP A 61 7.96 -24.14 -2.87
C ASP A 61 7.63 -22.89 -2.05
N ILE A 62 7.53 -21.71 -2.69
CA ILE A 62 7.32 -20.43 -1.99
C ILE A 62 6.00 -19.75 -2.35
N LEU A 63 5.40 -20.09 -3.50
CA LEU A 63 4.22 -19.42 -4.02
C LEU A 63 3.29 -20.37 -4.76
N TYR A 64 2.03 -19.97 -4.87
CA TYR A 64 1.06 -20.57 -5.77
C TYR A 64 0.31 -19.50 -6.55
N ARG A 65 -0.16 -19.86 -7.76
CA ARG A 65 -0.94 -18.98 -8.62
C ARG A 65 -2.40 -19.43 -8.61
N SER A 66 -3.29 -18.50 -8.30
CA SER A 66 -4.73 -18.72 -8.32
C SER A 66 -5.29 -18.64 -9.75
N SER A 67 -6.46 -19.22 -9.98
CA SER A 67 -7.11 -19.23 -11.30
C SER A 67 -7.50 -17.85 -11.82
N ASP A 68 -7.60 -16.87 -10.92
CA ASP A 68 -7.87 -15.46 -11.21
C ASP A 68 -6.61 -14.65 -11.56
N GLY A 69 -5.44 -15.29 -11.56
CA GLY A 69 -4.17 -14.67 -11.95
C GLY A 69 -3.38 -14.05 -10.80
N TYR A 70 -3.90 -14.07 -9.58
CA TYR A 70 -3.17 -13.59 -8.40
C TYR A 70 -2.19 -14.63 -7.86
N ILE A 71 -1.07 -14.14 -7.33
CA ILE A 71 0.01 -14.91 -6.73
C ILE A 71 -0.06 -14.75 -5.21
N TYR A 72 0.04 -15.86 -4.50
CA TYR A 72 -0.04 -15.93 -3.04
C TYR A 72 1.16 -16.69 -2.47
N PRO A 73 1.59 -16.39 -1.24
CA PRO A 73 2.69 -17.11 -0.61
C PRO A 73 2.24 -18.50 -0.14
N ILE A 74 3.17 -19.45 -0.18
CA ILE A 74 3.10 -20.65 0.64
C ILE A 74 3.61 -20.27 2.03
N VAL A 75 2.76 -20.50 3.03
CA VAL A 75 2.95 -20.04 4.40
C VAL A 75 3.52 -21.17 5.24
N ASP A 76 4.65 -20.91 5.88
CA ASP A 76 5.34 -21.86 6.76
C ASP A 76 5.03 -21.51 8.22
N HIS A 77 5.32 -22.42 9.17
CA HIS A 77 5.08 -22.19 10.60
C HIS A 77 5.73 -20.91 11.14
N THR A 78 6.88 -20.52 10.60
CA THR A 78 7.59 -19.29 10.99
C THR A 78 6.87 -18.03 10.51
N THR A 79 6.14 -18.11 9.40
CA THR A 79 5.52 -16.96 8.71
C THR A 79 4.02 -16.86 8.95
N GLU A 80 3.42 -17.92 9.50
CA GLU A 80 1.98 -18.07 9.70
C GLU A 80 1.36 -16.96 10.57
N HIS A 81 2.00 -16.61 11.68
CA HIS A 81 1.47 -15.59 12.59
C HIS A 81 1.43 -14.19 11.94
N ILE A 82 2.45 -13.86 11.14
CA ILE A 82 2.51 -12.60 10.39
C ILE A 82 1.44 -12.60 9.31
N PHE A 83 1.34 -13.68 8.53
CA PHE A 83 0.35 -13.80 7.48
C PHE A 83 -1.08 -13.66 8.03
N LYS A 84 -1.40 -14.35 9.13
CA LYS A 84 -2.70 -14.20 9.83
C LYS A 84 -2.95 -12.75 10.26
N PHE A 85 -1.93 -12.06 10.79
CA PHE A 85 -2.04 -10.67 11.19
C PHE A 85 -2.34 -9.76 9.99
N VAL A 86 -1.65 -9.96 8.86
CA VAL A 86 -1.91 -9.23 7.61
C VAL A 86 -3.33 -9.49 7.10
N GLN A 87 -3.79 -10.75 7.09
CA GLN A 87 -5.15 -11.09 6.66
C GLN A 87 -6.24 -10.41 7.50
N GLN A 88 -5.98 -10.18 8.80
CA GLN A 88 -6.91 -9.52 9.71
C GLN A 88 -6.90 -7.99 9.60
N GLN A 89 -5.99 -7.40 8.82
CA GLN A 89 -5.96 -5.95 8.63
C GLN A 89 -7.26 -5.44 8.00
N ARG A 90 -7.75 -4.31 8.51
CA ARG A 90 -8.97 -3.67 8.03
C ARG A 90 -8.73 -3.15 6.62
N THR A 91 -9.49 -3.65 5.65
CA THR A 91 -9.52 -3.07 4.30
C THR A 91 -10.14 -1.68 4.39
N LYS A 92 -9.34 -0.65 4.07
CA LYS A 92 -9.89 0.69 3.87
C LYS A 92 -10.75 0.61 2.60
N LYS A 93 -12.07 0.48 2.77
CA LYS A 93 -13.00 0.61 1.65
C LYS A 93 -12.68 1.93 0.95
N LYS A 94 -12.18 1.89 -0.29
CA LYS A 94 -12.11 3.10 -1.13
C LYS A 94 -13.53 3.65 -1.14
N LYS A 95 -13.74 4.82 -0.53
CA LYS A 95 -15.00 5.56 -0.70
C LYS A 95 -15.07 5.88 -2.18
N ILE A 96 -15.83 5.09 -2.93
CA ILE A 96 -16.20 5.44 -4.29
C ILE A 96 -17.01 6.71 -4.13
N ASN A 97 -16.41 7.85 -4.46
CA ASN A 97 -17.11 9.12 -4.52
C ASN A 97 -17.95 9.07 -5.80
N THR A 98 -19.06 8.32 -5.79
CA THR A 98 -20.08 8.36 -6.84
C THR A 98 -20.78 9.72 -6.77
N LYS A 99 -20.12 10.75 -7.29
CA LYS A 99 -20.78 11.95 -7.81
C LYS A 99 -20.78 11.84 -9.34
N GLN A 100 -21.63 10.98 -9.87
CA GLN A 100 -22.24 11.17 -11.19
C GLN A 100 -23.66 11.60 -10.85
N THR A 101 -24.09 12.84 -11.09
CA THR A 101 -24.50 13.48 -12.34
C THR A 101 -24.61 14.99 -12.02
N SER A 102 -24.33 16.00 -12.84
CA SER A 102 -24.52 16.21 -14.28
C SER A 102 -23.75 17.49 -14.63
N PHE A 103 -22.82 17.46 -15.57
CA PHE A 103 -22.29 18.68 -16.19
C PHE A 103 -22.30 18.54 -17.71
N ILE A 104 -23.47 18.82 -18.28
CA ILE A 104 -23.59 19.45 -19.60
C ILE A 104 -24.35 20.76 -19.36
N TYR A 105 -23.61 21.86 -19.16
CA TYR A 105 -23.72 23.15 -19.89
C TYR A 105 -22.91 24.26 -19.19
N ASN A 106 -22.08 24.88 -20.03
CA ASN A 106 -21.48 26.22 -20.11
C ASN A 106 -21.55 27.27 -18.98
N GLN A 107 -20.38 27.91 -18.86
CA GLN A 107 -20.07 29.35 -18.71
C GLN A 107 -20.88 30.23 -17.75
N GLN A 108 -20.08 30.93 -16.92
CA GLN A 108 -20.34 32.22 -16.28
C GLN A 108 -21.47 32.23 -15.24
N GLU A 109 -21.07 32.48 -13.99
CA GLU A 109 -21.58 33.59 -13.16
C GLU A 109 -21.28 33.30 -11.68
N ASN A 110 -20.43 34.16 -11.11
CA ASN A 110 -20.57 34.74 -9.79
C ASN A 110 -20.80 33.81 -8.59
N PHE A 111 -19.69 33.60 -7.86
CA PHE A 111 -19.65 33.36 -6.42
C PHE A 111 -20.59 34.33 -5.69
N SER A 112 -21.80 33.88 -5.41
CA SER A 112 -22.72 34.61 -4.55
C SER A 112 -23.44 33.61 -3.63
N ILE A 113 -23.30 33.89 -2.33
CA ILE A 113 -24.30 33.59 -1.30
C ILE A 113 -24.26 32.17 -0.73
N TYR A 114 -23.39 31.95 0.27
CA TYR A 114 -23.70 30.98 1.33
C TYR A 114 -24.91 31.50 2.11
N ARG A 115 -26.09 30.97 1.76
CA ARG A 115 -27.35 31.23 2.44
C ARG A 115 -27.37 30.44 3.75
N HIS A 116 -27.32 31.20 4.84
CA HIS A 116 -27.61 30.78 6.20
C HIS A 116 -28.83 29.85 6.32
N LYS A 117 -28.70 28.79 7.12
CA LYS A 117 -29.82 28.31 7.94
C LYS A 117 -29.43 28.33 9.41
N GLN A 118 -30.25 29.10 10.12
CA GLN A 118 -30.11 29.59 11.48
C GLN A 118 -30.44 28.47 12.48
N LYS A 119 -29.65 28.38 13.54
CA LYS A 119 -30.13 27.92 14.85
C LYS A 119 -29.90 29.06 15.83
N ARG A 120 -31.01 29.57 16.37
CA ARG A 120 -31.10 30.61 17.39
C ARG A 120 -30.62 30.02 18.73
N THR A 121 -29.64 30.65 19.37
CA THR A 121 -29.54 30.72 20.84
C THR A 121 -28.86 32.02 21.25
N VAL A 122 -29.68 32.92 21.79
CA VAL A 122 -29.50 33.90 22.87
C VAL A 122 -28.11 34.54 23.07
N SER A 123 -28.12 35.85 22.92
CA SER A 123 -27.13 36.86 23.26
C SER A 123 -26.53 36.75 24.66
N PHE A 124 -25.20 36.82 24.75
CA PHE A 124 -24.51 37.56 25.81
C PHE A 124 -23.19 38.11 25.25
N GLU A 125 -23.02 39.43 25.35
CA GLU A 125 -21.91 40.20 24.78
C GLU A 125 -20.74 40.22 25.78
N GLN A 126 -19.51 39.94 25.33
CA GLN A 126 -18.31 40.53 25.94
C GLN A 126 -17.13 40.53 24.96
N LYS A 127 -16.68 41.76 24.66
CA LYS A 127 -15.60 42.10 23.74
C LYS A 127 -14.24 41.86 24.40
N HIS A 128 -13.44 40.96 23.86
CA HIS A 128 -11.99 40.97 24.07
C HIS A 128 -11.26 40.74 22.75
N ARG A 129 -10.38 41.70 22.41
CA ARG A 129 -9.46 41.69 21.27
C ARG A 129 -8.56 40.47 21.38
N THR A 130 -8.53 39.61 20.36
CA THR A 130 -7.60 38.47 20.27
C THR A 130 -6.82 38.53 18.95
N ILE A 131 -5.53 38.81 19.13
CA ILE A 131 -4.33 38.34 18.42
C ILE A 131 -4.51 37.85 16.97
N ASP A 132 -3.74 38.49 16.09
CA ASP A 132 -3.60 38.20 14.67
C ASP A 132 -3.53 36.70 14.34
N ALA A 133 -4.18 36.36 13.23
CA ALA A 133 -4.35 35.03 12.69
C ALA A 133 -3.02 34.25 12.58
N ILE A 134 -2.83 33.28 13.48
CA ILE A 134 -1.96 32.14 13.20
C ILE A 134 -2.63 31.37 12.06
N LYS A 135 -2.04 31.46 10.86
CA LYS A 135 -2.38 30.58 9.73
C LYS A 135 -2.34 29.14 10.23
N PRO A 136 -3.40 28.32 10.07
CA PRO A 136 -3.29 26.90 10.34
C PRO A 136 -2.24 26.34 9.39
N PHE A 137 -1.11 25.90 9.96
CA PHE A 137 -0.16 25.07 9.25
C PHE A 137 -0.93 23.86 8.72
N SER A 138 -1.11 23.81 7.40
CA SER A 138 -1.64 22.64 6.72
C SER A 138 -0.43 21.76 6.44
N PRO A 139 -0.16 20.69 7.22
CA PRO A 139 0.88 19.76 6.84
C PRO A 139 0.44 19.17 5.49
N LYS A 140 1.24 19.41 4.45
CA LYS A 140 1.22 18.56 3.28
C LYS A 140 1.63 17.19 3.79
N PHE A 141 0.67 16.31 4.03
CA PHE A 141 0.93 14.90 4.20
C PHE A 141 1.39 14.38 2.85
N GLU A 142 2.69 14.52 2.62
CA GLU A 142 3.39 13.72 1.64
C GLU A 142 3.13 12.25 2.02
N ARG A 143 2.67 11.46 1.04
CA ARG A 143 2.42 10.03 1.27
C ARG A 143 3.74 9.37 1.60
N VAL A 144 4.04 9.24 2.88
CA VAL A 144 5.00 8.26 3.34
C VAL A 144 4.35 6.91 3.05
N ASN A 145 4.89 6.17 2.09
CA ASN A 145 4.59 4.76 1.92
C ASN A 145 5.12 4.04 3.17
N VAL A 146 4.27 3.94 4.20
CA VAL A 146 4.56 3.30 5.50
C VAL A 146 4.84 1.78 5.34
N THR A 147 4.76 1.25 4.12
CA THR A 147 5.10 -0.14 3.83
C THR A 147 6.60 -0.41 3.95
N ASN A 148 7.48 0.58 3.72
CA ASN A 148 8.93 0.33 3.77
C ASN A 148 9.47 0.10 5.20
N GLU A 149 9.04 0.88 6.18
CA GLU A 149 9.53 0.76 7.58
C GLU A 149 9.07 -0.56 8.23
N LEU A 150 7.82 -0.97 7.99
CA LEU A 150 7.28 -2.22 8.51
C LEU A 150 7.86 -3.44 7.79
N LEU A 151 8.11 -3.36 6.48
CA LEU A 151 8.75 -4.43 5.71
C LEU A 151 10.23 -4.58 6.11
N GLN A 152 10.95 -3.47 6.34
CA GLN A 152 12.31 -3.46 6.90
C GLN A 152 12.34 -4.05 8.32
N CYS A 153 11.37 -3.71 9.17
CA CYS A 153 11.23 -4.34 10.50
C CYS A 153 10.91 -5.84 10.41
N LEU A 154 10.06 -6.26 9.46
CA LEU A 154 9.72 -7.66 9.23
C LEU A 154 10.96 -8.46 8.79
N LEU A 155 11.78 -7.91 7.90
CA LEU A 155 13.02 -8.50 7.42
C LEU A 155 14.11 -8.56 8.49
N MET A 156 14.19 -7.56 9.37
CA MET A 156 15.06 -7.60 10.56
C MET A 156 14.69 -8.77 11.48
N HIS A 157 13.40 -9.06 11.66
CA HIS A 157 12.96 -10.22 12.46
C HIS A 157 13.20 -11.55 11.75
N PHE A 158 13.00 -11.63 10.43
CA PHE A 158 13.27 -12.84 9.65
C PHE A 158 14.74 -13.21 9.60
N ARG A 159 15.66 -12.23 9.53
CA ARG A 159 17.10 -12.46 9.55
C ARG A 159 17.66 -12.91 10.91
N GLN A 160 16.92 -12.71 12.00
CA GLN A 160 17.36 -13.07 13.36
C GLN A 160 16.89 -14.46 13.82
N GLN A 161 15.98 -15.09 13.07
CA GLN A 161 15.32 -16.36 13.44
C GLN A 161 15.85 -17.57 12.63
N GLN A 162 16.91 -17.42 11.83
CA GLN A 162 17.62 -18.49 11.12
C GLN A 162 19.13 -18.40 11.38
#